data_AF-A0AAF6YP18-F1
#
_entry.id   AF-A0AAF6YP18-F1
#
_cell.length_a   1.000
_cell.length_b   1.000
_cell.length_c   1.000
_cell.angle_alpha   90.00
_cell.angle_beta   90.00
_cell.angle_gamma   90.00
#
_symmetry.space_group_name_H-M   'P 1'
#
loop_
_entity.id
_entity.type
_entity.pdbx_description
1 polymer ?
#
loop_
_entity_poly.entity_id
_entity_poly.type
_entity_poly.pdbx_seq_one_letter_code
_entity_poly.pdbx_strand_id
1 'polypeptide(L)'
;SPYPVFPRASAARRHHVGHDQELAVRERRDLALAGPEQREQDVFYEERACEGGKFATVEVTDKPVDEALREAMPKVMKYVGGSNDKGLGMGMTVPISFAVFPSDDGDLQKKLKVWFRIPNKFQSDPPAPSDDSIKIEDREGITVYSTQFGGYAKAADYAAQAAQLRSALESTAKYQTDFYFCTGYDPPMKPYGRRNEVWLVKSSE
;
A
#
# COMPACT_ATOMS: atom_id res chain seq x y z
N SER A 1 -94.46 9.78 -20.65
CA SER A 1 -94.73 8.33 -20.58
C SER A 1 -94.16 7.68 -21.84
N PRO A 2 -93.61 6.46 -21.83
CA PRO A 2 -92.80 5.76 -20.83
C PRO A 2 -91.62 4.94 -21.44
N TYR A 3 -90.70 4.48 -20.56
CA TYR A 3 -89.88 3.23 -20.47
C TYR A 3 -89.93 2.11 -21.58
N PRO A 4 -89.08 1.04 -21.51
CA PRO A 4 -87.61 0.91 -21.44
C PRO A 4 -87.08 -0.27 -22.34
N VAL A 5 -85.89 -0.82 -22.00
CA VAL A 5 -85.38 -2.22 -22.17
C VAL A 5 -84.08 -2.36 -23.00
N PHE A 6 -83.02 -2.85 -22.34
CA PHE A 6 -81.72 -3.36 -22.86
C PHE A 6 -81.89 -4.75 -23.54
N PRO A 7 -81.06 -5.19 -24.52
CA PRO A 7 -79.83 -5.92 -24.15
C PRO A 7 -78.66 -6.01 -25.19
N ARG A 8 -77.52 -6.48 -24.65
CA ARG A 8 -76.51 -7.43 -25.17
C ARG A 8 -75.44 -7.05 -26.22
N ALA A 9 -74.26 -7.61 -25.93
CA ALA A 9 -72.94 -7.41 -26.51
C ALA A 9 -72.68 -8.15 -27.83
N SER A 10 -71.70 -7.68 -28.62
CA SER A 10 -70.79 -8.56 -29.38
C SER A 10 -69.51 -7.87 -29.90
N ALA A 11 -68.39 -8.56 -29.67
CA ALA A 11 -67.19 -8.73 -30.50
C ALA A 11 -66.35 -7.53 -31.03
N ALA A 12 -65.21 -7.34 -30.36
CA ALA A 12 -63.83 -7.42 -30.85
C ALA A 12 -63.42 -6.73 -32.17
N ARG A 13 -62.47 -5.77 -32.04
CA ARG A 13 -61.40 -5.53 -33.02
C ARG A 13 -60.05 -5.86 -32.38
N ARG A 14 -59.26 -6.65 -33.11
CA ARG A 14 -57.86 -7.04 -32.84
C ARG A 14 -56.96 -5.80 -32.91
N HIS A 15 -55.96 -5.69 -32.03
CA HIS A 15 -54.66 -5.11 -32.37
C HIS A 15 -53.56 -5.73 -31.50
N HIS A 16 -52.69 -6.49 -32.17
CA HIS A 16 -51.23 -6.57 -32.02
C HIS A 16 -50.65 -6.39 -30.59
N VAL A 17 -50.57 -7.48 -29.84
CA VAL A 17 -49.70 -7.62 -28.66
C VAL A 17 -48.83 -8.84 -28.95
N GLY A 18 -47.58 -8.64 -29.36
CA GLY A 18 -46.71 -9.76 -29.71
C GLY A 18 -45.27 -9.42 -30.04
N HIS A 19 -44.94 -8.17 -30.35
CA HIS A 19 -43.57 -7.80 -30.72
C HIS A 19 -42.78 -7.11 -29.59
N ASP A 20 -43.46 -6.48 -28.62
CA ASP A 20 -42.80 -5.80 -27.50
C ASP A 20 -42.34 -6.73 -26.36
N GLN A 21 -42.95 -7.91 -26.22
CA GLN A 21 -42.58 -8.83 -25.13
C GLN A 21 -41.30 -9.63 -25.43
N GLU A 22 -40.96 -9.85 -26.70
CA GLU A 22 -39.77 -10.64 -27.07
C GLU A 22 -38.47 -9.81 -27.04
N LEU A 23 -38.56 -8.50 -27.28
CA LEU A 23 -37.46 -7.55 -27.09
C LEU A 23 -37.11 -7.39 -25.60
N ALA A 24 -38.13 -7.31 -24.73
CA ALA A 24 -37.92 -7.20 -23.28
C ALA A 24 -37.30 -8.45 -22.63
N VAL A 25 -37.44 -9.64 -23.25
CA VAL A 25 -36.79 -10.88 -22.78
C VAL A 25 -35.34 -10.98 -23.29
N ARG A 26 -35.03 -10.41 -24.45
CA ARG A 26 -33.64 -10.32 -24.95
C ARG A 26 -32.81 -9.28 -24.19
N GLU A 27 -33.36 -8.10 -23.90
CA GLU A 27 -32.68 -7.09 -23.06
C GLU A 27 -32.43 -7.57 -21.62
N ARG A 28 -33.27 -8.47 -21.09
CA ARG A 28 -33.03 -9.11 -19.79
C ARG A 28 -32.02 -10.26 -19.82
N ARG A 29 -31.65 -10.75 -21.01
CA ARG A 29 -30.62 -11.77 -21.18
C ARG A 29 -29.23 -11.17 -21.38
N ASP A 30 -29.14 -10.00 -22.00
CA ASP A 30 -27.88 -9.28 -22.14
C ASP A 30 -27.42 -8.62 -20.82
N LEU A 31 -28.35 -8.33 -19.90
CA LEU A 31 -28.01 -7.86 -18.55
C LEU A 31 -27.52 -8.98 -17.59
N ALA A 32 -27.53 -10.25 -18.02
CA ALA A 32 -27.09 -11.40 -17.23
C ALA A 32 -25.70 -11.95 -17.65
N LEU A 33 -25.04 -11.32 -18.63
CA LEU A 33 -23.68 -11.66 -19.07
C LEU A 33 -22.61 -10.68 -18.57
N ALA A 34 -23.00 -9.66 -17.80
CA ALA A 34 -22.06 -8.98 -16.93
C ALA A 34 -21.71 -9.94 -15.79
N GLY A 35 -20.69 -10.78 -16.03
CA GLY A 35 -19.95 -11.45 -14.96
C GLY A 35 -19.56 -10.44 -13.89
N PRO A 36 -19.22 -10.88 -12.66
CA PRO A 36 -18.99 -9.96 -11.56
C PRO A 36 -18.03 -8.89 -12.04
N GLU A 37 -18.52 -7.65 -12.14
CA GLU A 37 -17.67 -6.48 -12.21
C GLU A 37 -16.63 -6.75 -11.13
N GLN A 38 -15.40 -6.97 -11.56
CA GLN A 38 -14.27 -6.89 -10.68
C GLN A 38 -14.46 -5.52 -10.07
N ARG A 39 -14.90 -5.47 -8.80
CA ARG A 39 -14.76 -4.27 -8.01
C ARG A 39 -13.27 -4.00 -8.11
N GLU A 40 -12.88 -3.07 -8.99
CA GLU A 40 -11.63 -2.36 -8.84
C GLU A 40 -11.72 -1.89 -7.39
N GLN A 41 -11.01 -2.61 -6.52
CA GLN A 41 -10.75 -2.09 -5.20
C GLN A 41 -9.97 -0.84 -5.53
N ASP A 42 -10.62 0.31 -5.39
CA ASP A 42 -10.01 1.61 -5.53
C ASP A 42 -8.94 1.65 -4.44
N VAL A 43 -7.73 1.19 -4.78
CA VAL A 43 -6.60 1.17 -3.87
C VAL A 43 -6.20 2.62 -3.75
N PHE A 44 -6.65 3.28 -2.68
CA PHE A 44 -6.26 4.64 -2.41
C PHE A 44 -4.74 4.70 -2.20
N TYR A 45 -4.05 5.29 -3.16
CA TYR A 45 -2.63 5.57 -3.08
C TYR A 45 -2.35 7.06 -3.23
N GLU A 46 -1.25 7.50 -2.62
CA GLU A 46 -0.77 8.87 -2.70
C GLU A 46 0.62 8.88 -3.34
N GLU A 47 0.82 9.70 -4.37
CA GLU A 47 2.16 10.03 -4.86
C GLU A 47 2.75 11.11 -3.94
N ARG A 48 3.91 10.84 -3.34
CA ARG A 48 4.60 11.79 -2.47
C ARG A 48 6.09 11.86 -2.76
N ALA A 49 6.61 13.08 -2.74
CA ALA A 49 8.04 13.32 -2.74
C ALA A 49 8.57 13.24 -1.29
N CYS A 50 9.50 12.31 -1.06
CA CYS A 50 10.26 12.21 0.17
C CYS A 50 11.59 12.95 0.01
N GLU A 51 11.85 13.87 0.93
CA GLU A 51 13.14 14.57 0.97
C GLU A 51 14.29 13.59 1.20
N GLY A 52 15.38 13.83 0.47
CA GLY A 52 16.64 13.14 0.66
C GLY A 52 17.39 13.61 1.91
N GLY A 53 18.66 13.25 1.97
CA GLY A 53 19.59 13.57 3.04
C GLY A 53 20.34 12.34 3.51
N LYS A 54 20.89 12.43 4.72
CA LYS A 54 21.62 11.36 5.38
C LYS A 54 20.67 10.47 6.17
N PHE A 55 20.84 9.17 5.98
CA PHE A 55 20.07 8.12 6.63
C PHE A 55 21.02 7.19 7.36
N ALA A 56 20.66 6.80 8.59
CA ALA A 56 21.30 5.69 9.27
C ALA A 56 20.66 4.39 8.78
N THR A 57 21.47 3.51 8.20
CA THR A 57 21.04 2.25 7.63
C THR A 57 21.62 1.07 8.39
N VAL A 58 20.81 0.03 8.55
CA VAL A 58 21.24 -1.26 9.11
C VAL A 58 20.75 -2.34 8.18
N GLU A 59 21.67 -3.11 7.62
CA GLU A 59 21.37 -4.23 6.74
C GLU A 59 21.55 -5.54 7.49
N VAL A 60 20.54 -6.41 7.41
CA VAL A 60 20.58 -7.76 7.97
C VAL A 60 20.21 -8.74 6.86
N THR A 61 21.09 -9.70 6.61
CA THR A 61 20.90 -10.79 5.65
C THR A 61 20.72 -12.12 6.37
N ASP A 62 20.31 -13.15 5.62
CA ASP A 62 20.17 -14.54 6.07
C ASP A 62 19.11 -14.77 7.15
N LYS A 63 18.26 -13.76 7.41
CA LYS A 63 17.18 -13.81 8.41
C LYS A 63 15.83 -13.39 7.83
N PRO A 64 14.71 -13.95 8.32
CA PRO A 64 13.38 -13.46 7.98
C PRO A 64 13.19 -12.01 8.40
N VAL A 65 12.36 -11.27 7.67
CA VAL A 65 12.06 -9.83 7.88
C VAL A 65 11.74 -9.51 9.35
N ASP A 66 10.88 -10.30 10.00
CA ASP A 66 10.49 -10.07 11.40
C ASP A 66 11.66 -10.22 12.39
N GLU A 67 12.56 -11.16 12.15
CA GLU A 67 13.74 -11.39 13.00
C GLU A 67 14.82 -10.33 12.73
N ALA A 68 15.06 -10.05 11.45
CA ALA A 68 15.97 -9.01 11.00
C ALA A 68 15.59 -7.64 11.58
N LEU A 69 14.29 -7.31 11.58
CA LEU A 69 13.78 -6.07 12.15
C LEU A 69 13.95 -6.02 13.68
N ARG A 70 13.71 -7.14 14.38
CA ARG A 70 13.94 -7.24 15.83
C ARG A 70 15.40 -7.05 16.21
N GLU A 71 16.34 -7.38 15.33
CA GLU A 71 17.77 -7.15 15.54
C GLU A 71 18.20 -5.72 15.14
N ALA A 72 17.72 -5.23 14.00
CA ALA A 72 18.11 -3.93 13.45
C ALA A 72 17.50 -2.74 14.22
N MET A 73 16.26 -2.85 14.68
CA MET A 73 15.57 -1.77 15.39
C MET A 73 16.32 -1.32 16.65
N PRO A 74 16.71 -2.21 17.58
CA PRO A 74 17.49 -1.80 18.75
C PRO A 74 18.80 -1.11 18.42
N LYS A 75 19.49 -1.49 17.33
CA LYS A 75 20.74 -0.88 16.88
C LYS A 75 20.52 0.59 16.51
N VAL A 76 19.53 0.85 15.64
CA VAL A 76 19.14 2.21 15.27
C VAL A 76 18.68 3.02 16.48
N MET A 77 17.86 2.43 17.36
CA MET A 77 17.35 3.09 18.57
C MET A 77 18.48 3.48 19.53
N LYS A 78 19.52 2.64 19.69
CA LYS A 78 20.70 2.98 20.48
C LYS A 78 21.46 4.15 19.87
N TYR A 79 21.70 4.14 18.56
CA TYR A 79 22.40 5.22 17.85
C TYR A 79 21.70 6.57 18.04
N VAL A 80 20.39 6.63 17.81
CA VAL A 80 19.59 7.86 17.97
C VAL A 80 19.41 8.24 19.44
N GLY A 81 19.55 7.28 20.35
CA GLY A 81 19.50 7.47 21.79
C GLY A 81 20.81 7.99 22.41
N GLY A 82 21.89 8.07 21.65
CA GLY A 82 23.20 8.57 22.13
C GLY A 82 24.35 7.59 22.03
N SER A 83 24.16 6.37 21.50
CA SER A 83 25.24 5.43 21.20
C SER A 83 25.95 5.80 19.91
N ASN A 84 26.59 6.96 19.93
CA ASN A 84 27.41 7.52 18.87
C ASN A 84 28.67 8.16 19.47
N ASP A 85 29.66 8.43 18.62
CA ASP A 85 30.96 9.02 19.00
C ASP A 85 30.86 10.29 19.86
N LYS A 86 29.81 11.10 19.63
CA LYS A 86 29.55 12.35 20.36
C LYS A 86 28.69 12.17 21.61
N GLY A 87 28.16 10.97 21.87
CA GLY A 87 27.26 10.71 23.00
C GLY A 87 25.91 11.45 22.92
N LEU A 88 25.50 11.88 21.72
CA LEU A 88 24.36 12.79 21.53
C LEU A 88 23.06 12.04 21.25
N GLY A 89 22.05 12.25 22.10
CA GLY A 89 20.68 11.82 21.82
C GLY A 89 20.06 12.66 20.70
N MET A 90 19.95 12.09 19.51
CA MET A 90 19.31 12.74 18.35
C MET A 90 17.79 12.78 18.45
N GLY A 91 17.20 11.84 19.20
CA GLY A 91 15.76 11.66 19.29
C GLY A 91 15.20 10.86 18.12
N MET A 92 14.00 10.28 18.32
CA MET A 92 13.34 9.46 17.31
C MET A 92 12.64 10.34 16.28
N THR A 93 12.82 10.05 15.00
CA THR A 93 12.06 10.64 13.90
C THR A 93 11.11 9.60 13.33
N VAL A 94 9.92 10.04 12.95
CA VAL A 94 8.94 9.22 12.25
C VAL A 94 8.83 9.68 10.79
N PRO A 95 8.52 8.77 9.86
CA PRO A 95 8.41 7.32 10.04
C PRO A 95 9.77 6.61 10.06
N ILE A 96 9.80 5.42 10.66
CA ILE A 96 10.88 4.46 10.45
C ILE A 96 10.52 3.64 9.22
N SER A 97 11.42 3.60 8.24
CA SER A 97 11.23 2.86 6.99
C SER A 97 12.16 1.67 6.94
N PHE A 98 11.72 0.55 6.40
CA PHE A 98 12.57 -0.60 6.12
C PHE A 98 12.28 -1.14 4.72
N ALA A 99 13.35 -1.36 3.95
CA ALA A 99 13.27 -1.98 2.64
C ALA A 99 13.22 -3.49 2.80
N VAL A 100 12.26 -4.09 2.10
CA VAL A 100 12.15 -5.52 1.93
C VAL A 100 12.26 -5.85 0.44
N PHE A 101 12.82 -7.02 0.17
CA PHE A 101 13.14 -7.46 -1.18
C PHE A 101 12.26 -8.67 -1.51
N PRO A 102 11.32 -8.56 -2.45
CA PRO A 102 10.57 -9.73 -2.92
C PRO A 102 11.51 -10.72 -3.63
N SER A 103 11.21 -12.01 -3.49
CA SER A 103 11.81 -13.12 -4.23
C SER A 103 10.91 -13.49 -5.41
N ASP A 104 11.48 -14.16 -6.42
CA ASP A 104 10.74 -14.59 -7.61
C ASP A 104 9.59 -15.56 -7.28
N ASP A 105 9.72 -16.33 -6.19
CA ASP A 105 8.70 -17.25 -5.69
C ASP A 105 7.50 -16.57 -5.00
N GLY A 106 7.50 -15.23 -4.90
CA GLY A 106 6.45 -14.44 -4.25
C GLY A 106 6.61 -14.28 -2.73
N ASP A 107 7.58 -14.97 -2.13
CA ASP A 107 8.02 -14.75 -0.75
C ASP A 107 8.95 -13.53 -0.62
N LEU A 108 9.23 -13.09 0.61
CA LEU A 108 10.27 -12.08 0.87
C LEU A 108 11.62 -12.75 1.04
N GLN A 109 12.63 -12.19 0.41
CA GLN A 109 14.02 -12.58 0.63
C GLN A 109 14.37 -12.45 2.10
N LYS A 110 15.32 -13.28 2.56
CA LYS A 110 15.91 -13.19 3.90
C LYS A 110 16.88 -12.01 4.01
N LYS A 111 16.41 -10.83 3.62
CA LYS A 111 17.16 -9.58 3.57
C LYS A 111 16.26 -8.43 3.95
N LEU A 112 16.72 -7.61 4.88
CA LEU A 112 16.05 -6.40 5.30
C LEU A 112 17.09 -5.29 5.48
N LYS A 113 16.74 -4.10 5.00
CA LYS A 113 17.55 -2.91 5.23
C LYS A 113 16.69 -1.83 5.89
N VAL A 114 17.01 -1.49 7.14
CA VAL A 114 16.37 -0.38 7.83
C VAL A 114 16.93 0.94 7.32
N TRP A 115 16.06 1.93 7.16
CA TRP A 115 16.37 3.30 6.80
C TRP A 115 15.77 4.25 7.84
N PHE A 116 16.64 4.91 8.58
CA PHE A 116 16.26 5.93 9.55
C PHE A 116 16.75 7.29 9.08
N ARG A 117 15.83 8.23 8.83
CA ARG A 117 16.20 9.59 8.43
C ARG A 117 16.80 10.32 9.62
N ILE A 118 18.03 10.81 9.48
CA ILE A 118 18.67 11.58 10.55
C ILE A 118 17.89 12.90 10.73
N PRO A 119 17.64 13.37 11.97
CA PRO A 119 16.90 14.63 12.17
C PRO A 119 17.60 15.79 11.47
N ASN A 120 16.82 16.78 11.00
CA ASN A 120 17.34 17.94 10.24
C ASN A 120 18.50 18.66 10.94
N LYS A 121 18.50 18.71 12.28
CA LYS A 121 19.57 19.30 13.08
C LYS A 121 20.95 18.64 12.89
N PHE A 122 20.98 17.36 12.52
CA PHE A 122 22.19 16.54 12.37
C PHE A 122 22.46 16.14 10.91
N GLN A 123 21.66 16.63 9.96
CA GLN A 123 21.82 16.30 8.53
C GLN A 123 23.17 16.75 7.96
N SER A 124 23.70 17.89 8.42
CA SER A 124 24.97 18.43 7.95
C SER A 124 26.19 17.66 8.48
N ASP A 125 26.15 17.23 9.74
CA ASP A 125 27.25 16.54 10.43
C ASP A 125 26.67 15.50 11.41
N PRO A 126 26.23 14.33 10.89
CA PRO A 126 25.68 13.28 11.74
C PRO A 126 26.77 12.69 12.63
N PRO A 127 26.50 12.42 13.91
CA PRO A 127 27.47 11.77 14.78
C PRO A 127 27.80 10.37 14.23
N ALA A 128 29.07 9.95 14.33
CA ALA A 128 29.46 8.64 13.83
C ALA A 128 28.86 7.54 14.73
N PRO A 129 28.24 6.49 14.15
CA PRO A 129 27.70 5.40 14.95
C PRO A 129 28.83 4.66 15.68
N SER A 130 28.59 4.27 16.94
CA SER A 130 29.54 3.43 17.69
C SER A 130 29.43 1.94 17.33
N ASP A 131 28.40 1.56 16.58
CA ASP A 131 28.13 0.19 16.13
C ASP A 131 28.44 0.10 14.63
N ASP A 132 29.43 -0.72 14.26
CA ASP A 132 29.90 -0.87 12.88
C ASP A 132 28.84 -1.44 11.92
N SER A 133 27.75 -2.02 12.45
CA SER A 133 26.63 -2.49 11.63
C SER A 133 25.73 -1.36 11.13
N ILE A 134 25.87 -0.15 11.69
CA ILE A 134 25.15 1.04 11.27
C ILE A 134 26.01 1.81 10.28
N LYS A 135 25.47 2.08 9.09
CA LYS A 135 26.10 2.91 8.08
C LYS A 135 25.35 4.21 7.92
N ILE A 136 26.08 5.29 7.65
CA ILE A 136 25.45 6.56 7.27
C ILE A 136 25.52 6.66 5.75
N GLU A 137 24.36 6.62 5.12
CA GLU A 137 24.21 6.71 3.67
C GLU A 137 23.58 8.05 3.30
N ASP A 138 24.14 8.72 2.30
CA ASP A 138 23.52 9.88 1.68
C ASP A 138 22.60 9.40 0.56
N ARG A 139 21.36 9.88 0.56
CA ARG A 139 20.35 9.48 -0.41
C ARG A 139 19.66 10.72 -0.95
N GLU A 140 19.54 10.79 -2.26
CA GLU A 140 18.72 11.80 -2.92
C GLU A 140 17.23 11.66 -2.57
N GLY A 141 16.47 12.73 -2.78
CA GLY A 141 15.02 12.69 -2.61
C GLY A 141 14.40 11.67 -3.56
N ILE A 142 13.43 10.92 -3.06
CA ILE A 142 12.73 9.91 -3.84
C ILE A 142 11.26 10.28 -3.95
N THR A 143 10.65 10.02 -5.09
CA THR A 143 9.20 10.02 -5.19
C THR A 143 8.70 8.61 -4.97
N VAL A 144 7.67 8.46 -4.14
CA VAL A 144 7.08 7.17 -3.82
C VAL A 144 5.57 7.20 -3.98
N TYR A 145 5.01 6.06 -4.35
CA TYR A 145 3.59 5.78 -4.25
C TYR A 145 3.34 5.09 -2.92
N SER A 146 2.58 5.72 -2.03
CA SER A 146 2.27 5.16 -0.71
C SER A 146 0.82 4.76 -0.58
N THR A 147 0.57 3.56 -0.04
CA THR A 147 -0.76 3.13 0.41
C THR A 147 -0.76 2.92 1.92
N GLN A 148 -1.82 3.39 2.58
CA GLN A 148 -2.02 3.29 4.02
C GLN A 148 -2.96 2.14 4.36
N PHE A 149 -2.58 1.33 5.35
CA PHE A 149 -3.43 0.26 5.85
C PHE A 149 -3.31 0.09 7.37
N GLY A 150 -4.42 -0.30 7.98
CA GLY A 150 -4.51 -0.49 9.43
C GLY A 150 -4.28 -1.95 9.86
N GLY A 151 -4.11 -2.15 11.17
CA GLY A 151 -4.06 -3.48 11.78
C GLY A 151 -2.65 -4.00 12.03
N TYR A 152 -2.55 -5.28 12.39
CA TYR A 152 -1.27 -5.94 12.65
C TYR A 152 -0.68 -6.43 11.33
N ALA A 153 0.15 -5.59 10.69
CA ALA A 153 0.81 -5.93 9.45
C ALA A 153 1.91 -6.98 9.68
N LYS A 154 1.76 -8.18 9.11
CA LYS A 154 2.84 -9.16 8.96
C LYS A 154 3.50 -9.01 7.59
N ALA A 155 4.63 -9.68 7.39
CA ALA A 155 5.32 -9.75 6.10
C ALA A 155 4.38 -10.06 4.91
N ALA A 156 3.46 -11.01 5.09
CA ALA A 156 2.47 -11.38 4.08
C ALA A 156 1.46 -10.25 3.77
N ASP A 157 1.04 -9.48 4.77
CA ASP A 157 0.15 -8.33 4.57
C ASP A 157 0.85 -7.23 3.78
N TYR A 158 2.12 -6.96 4.09
CA TYR A 158 2.94 -6.02 3.31
C TYR A 158 3.08 -6.46 1.85
N ALA A 159 3.31 -7.75 1.59
CA ALA A 159 3.37 -8.28 0.24
C ALA A 159 2.03 -8.16 -0.51
N ALA A 160 0.90 -8.43 0.16
CA ALA A 160 -0.43 -8.28 -0.42
C ALA A 160 -0.75 -6.80 -0.74
N GLN A 161 -0.44 -5.88 0.18
CA GLN A 161 -0.62 -4.43 -0.04
C GLN A 161 0.30 -3.91 -1.15
N ALA A 162 1.53 -4.41 -1.23
CA ALA A 162 2.42 -4.09 -2.34
C ALA A 162 1.86 -4.60 -3.67
N ALA A 163 1.34 -5.82 -3.72
CA ALA A 163 0.72 -6.36 -4.94
C ALA A 163 -0.51 -5.57 -5.38
N GLN A 164 -1.38 -5.18 -4.44
CA GLN A 164 -2.53 -4.32 -4.70
C GLN A 164 -2.11 -2.95 -5.27
N LEU A 165 -1.11 -2.32 -4.65
CA LEU A 165 -0.57 -1.05 -5.12
C LEU A 165 0.09 -1.17 -6.50
N ARG A 166 0.78 -2.28 -6.78
CA ARG A 166 1.36 -2.58 -8.10
C ARG A 166 0.27 -2.68 -9.17
N SER A 167 -0.80 -3.43 -8.91
CA SER A 167 -1.93 -3.54 -9.85
C SER A 167 -2.61 -2.19 -10.13
N ALA A 168 -2.73 -1.32 -9.12
CA ALA A 168 -3.28 0.03 -9.31
C ALA A 168 -2.37 0.96 -10.14
N LEU A 169 -1.06 0.69 -10.17
CA LEU A 169 -0.08 1.50 -10.89
C LEU A 169 0.32 0.92 -12.25
N GLU A 170 -0.05 -0.33 -12.56
CA GLU A 170 0.39 -1.09 -13.73
C GLU A 170 0.17 -0.34 -15.06
N SER A 171 -0.92 0.42 -15.18
CA SER A 171 -1.27 1.21 -16.37
C SER A 171 -0.91 2.70 -16.26
N THR A 172 -0.45 3.16 -15.11
CA THR A 172 -0.42 4.59 -14.76
C THR A 172 0.98 5.12 -14.47
N ALA A 173 1.89 4.28 -13.95
CA ALA A 173 3.21 4.72 -13.51
C ALA A 173 4.29 3.64 -13.55
N LYS A 174 5.56 4.06 -13.71
CA LYS A 174 6.73 3.20 -13.57
C LYS A 174 7.26 3.26 -12.13
N TYR A 175 7.58 2.11 -11.57
CA TYR A 175 8.14 1.98 -10.23
C TYR A 175 9.19 0.86 -10.18
N GLN A 176 10.03 0.89 -9.15
CA GLN A 176 11.05 -0.14 -8.92
C GLN A 176 10.39 -1.40 -8.36
N THR A 177 10.75 -2.55 -8.91
CA THR A 177 10.19 -3.86 -8.54
C THR A 177 11.08 -4.64 -7.57
N ASP A 178 12.36 -4.29 -7.51
CA ASP A 178 13.42 -5.02 -6.79
C ASP A 178 13.27 -4.93 -5.27
N PHE A 179 12.65 -3.86 -4.79
CA PHE A 179 12.35 -3.65 -3.38
C PHE A 179 11.16 -2.71 -3.20
N TYR A 180 10.62 -2.72 -2.00
CA TYR A 180 9.64 -1.72 -1.57
C TYR A 180 9.88 -1.37 -0.11
N PHE A 181 9.43 -0.18 0.30
CA PHE A 181 9.52 0.22 1.70
C PHE A 181 8.25 -0.15 2.44
N CYS A 182 8.45 -0.68 3.64
CA CYS A 182 7.42 -0.79 4.66
C CYS A 182 7.72 0.28 5.69
N THR A 183 6.74 1.10 6.04
CA THR A 183 6.93 2.16 7.02
C THR A 183 5.98 2.01 8.18
N GLY A 184 6.56 2.11 9.37
CA GLY A 184 5.86 2.06 10.64
C GLY A 184 6.02 3.39 11.34
N TYR A 185 4.90 4.00 11.72
CA TYR A 185 4.88 5.25 12.50
C TYR A 185 4.84 4.98 14.00
N ASP A 186 4.59 3.74 14.40
CA ASP A 186 4.41 3.34 15.78
C ASP A 186 5.56 2.45 16.28
N PRO A 187 6.00 2.62 17.54
CA PRO A 187 7.05 1.78 18.11
C PRO A 187 6.63 0.31 18.19
N PRO A 188 7.59 -0.64 18.12
CA PRO A 188 7.32 -2.07 18.02
C PRO A 188 6.47 -2.65 19.17
N MET A 189 6.35 -1.94 20.30
CA MET A 189 5.57 -2.37 21.47
C MET A 189 4.09 -1.95 21.48
N LYS A 190 3.59 -1.10 20.56
CA LYS A 190 2.20 -0.60 20.63
C LYS A 190 1.21 -1.57 19.98
N PRO A 191 0.27 -2.23 20.68
CA PRO A 191 -0.50 -3.34 20.10
C PRO A 191 -1.68 -2.93 19.20
N TYR A 192 -2.22 -1.71 19.31
CA TYR A 192 -3.42 -1.27 18.56
C TYR A 192 -3.25 0.11 17.93
N GLY A 193 -3.98 0.36 16.83
CA GLY A 193 -4.02 1.65 16.14
C GLY A 193 -2.75 1.99 15.37
N ARG A 194 -2.02 0.97 14.88
CA ARG A 194 -0.82 1.20 14.06
C ARG A 194 -1.21 1.71 12.68
N ARG A 195 -0.53 2.77 12.24
CA ARG A 195 -0.53 3.17 10.83
C ARG A 195 0.67 2.52 10.16
N ASN A 196 0.40 1.60 9.24
CA ASN A 196 1.43 0.99 8.40
C ASN A 196 1.25 1.48 6.97
N GLU A 197 2.35 1.69 6.26
CA GLU A 197 2.30 2.06 4.85
C GLU A 197 3.26 1.20 4.04
N VAL A 198 2.86 0.89 2.81
CA VAL A 198 3.75 0.37 1.78
C VAL A 198 4.08 1.49 0.81
N TRP A 199 5.37 1.70 0.53
CA TRP A 199 5.82 2.65 -0.47
C TRP A 199 6.55 1.93 -1.61
N LEU A 200 6.08 2.14 -2.84
CA LEU A 200 6.79 1.77 -4.06
C LEU A 200 7.57 2.98 -4.56
N VAL A 201 8.86 2.79 -4.85
CA VAL A 201 9.70 3.88 -5.35
C VAL A 201 9.38 4.12 -6.82
N LYS A 202 9.01 5.36 -7.18
CA LYS A 202 8.84 5.76 -8.57
C LYS A 202 10.19 5.66 -9.28
N SER A 203 10.21 5.01 -10.44
CA SER A 203 11.42 4.95 -11.26
C SER A 203 11.61 6.32 -11.92
N SER A 204 12.76 6.95 -11.72
CA SER A 204 13.18 8.08 -12.54
C SER A 204 13.37 7.58 -13.96
N GLU A 205 12.67 8.19 -14.92
CA GLU A 205 12.75 7.86 -16.34
C GLU A 205 14.13 8.15 -16.95
#